data_AF-A0AAD9PV89-F1
#
_entry.id   AF-A0AAD9PV89-F1
#
_cell.length_a   1.000
_cell.length_b   1.000
_cell.length_c   1.000
_cell.angle_alpha   90.00
_cell.angle_beta   90.00
_cell.angle_gamma   90.00
#
_symmetry.space_group_name_H-M   'P 1'
#
loop_
_entity.id
_entity.type
_entity.pdbx_description
1 polymer ?
#
loop_
_entity_poly.entity_id
_entity_poly.type
_entity_poly.pdbx_seq_one_letter_code
_entity_poly.pdbx_strand_id
1 'polypeptide(L)'
;MANSNAVPHSPTPDEFDLTAILKSGVPGGFWPNQCFLLVVARGKDGKILTKKVYKSSTTALAYKKGIEDLDTNMLFGLKELQLMSNFSPCGDGSKILCEWLAKKEGVNVSIRFAHLHNIHVQAHQVAEENAVGLRKLVDSGVLLQALSDYDWLQLLMIDRGFAAKDEWIAKRKQVDERNKKDLEEILQTTCLDDTLKNMRLY
;
A
#
# COMPACT_ATOMS: atom_id res chain seq x y z
N MET A 1 19.70 29.18 22.59
CA MET A 1 20.10 27.82 23.00
C MET A 1 18.87 26.94 22.90
N ALA A 2 18.78 26.09 21.88
CA ALA A 2 17.63 25.20 21.68
C ALA A 2 18.09 23.76 21.97
N ASN A 3 17.73 23.25 23.16
CA ASN A 3 17.84 21.83 23.46
C ASN A 3 16.54 21.15 23.04
N SER A 4 16.48 20.64 21.80
CA SER A 4 15.46 19.67 21.41
C SER A 4 16.04 18.26 21.56
N ASN A 5 16.22 17.81 22.80
CA ASN A 5 16.35 16.39 23.09
C ASN A 5 14.95 15.76 22.98
N ALA A 6 14.46 15.63 21.76
CA ALA A 6 13.32 14.77 21.48
C ALA A 6 13.80 13.32 21.65
N VAL A 7 13.60 12.78 22.85
CA VAL A 7 13.78 11.36 23.12
C VAL A 7 12.84 10.60 22.17
N PRO A 8 13.30 9.59 21.42
CA PRO A 8 12.43 8.80 20.56
C PRO A 8 11.37 8.12 21.42
N HIS A 9 10.15 8.63 21.40
CA HIS A 9 9.02 7.99 22.05
C HIS A 9 8.69 6.70 21.31
N SER A 10 8.57 5.61 22.07
CA SER A 10 8.03 4.38 21.53
C SER A 10 6.55 4.62 21.19
N PRO A 11 6.13 4.31 19.96
CA PRO A 11 4.77 4.59 19.55
C PRO A 11 3.75 3.85 20.41
N THR A 12 2.65 4.51 20.73
CA THR A 12 1.56 3.89 21.51
C THR A 12 0.66 3.05 20.58
N PRO A 13 0.00 1.98 21.06
CA PRO A 13 -0.90 1.16 20.25
C PRO A 13 -2.02 1.98 19.56
N ASP A 14 -2.49 3.05 20.21
CA ASP A 14 -3.51 3.95 19.66
C ASP A 14 -3.02 4.78 18.46
N GLU A 15 -1.70 4.97 18.31
CA GLU A 15 -1.09 5.66 17.17
C GLU A 15 -1.03 4.78 15.90
N PHE A 16 -1.24 3.47 16.03
CA PHE A 16 -1.11 2.48 14.96
C PHE A 16 -2.30 1.51 14.94
N ASP A 17 -3.52 2.03 14.79
CA ASP A 17 -4.66 1.18 14.47
C ASP A 17 -4.53 0.63 13.03
N LEU A 18 -3.79 -0.47 12.91
CA LEU A 18 -3.62 -1.26 11.69
C LEU A 18 -4.70 -2.33 11.57
N THR A 19 -5.61 -2.42 12.55
CA THR A 19 -6.70 -3.39 12.59
C THR A 19 -7.46 -3.41 11.27
N ALA A 20 -7.67 -2.26 10.65
CA ALA A 20 -8.34 -2.20 9.36
C ALA A 20 -7.53 -2.91 8.27
N ILE A 21 -6.23 -2.66 8.12
CA ILE A 21 -5.36 -3.38 7.17
C ILE A 21 -5.35 -4.88 7.50
N LEU A 22 -5.21 -5.22 8.78
CA LEU A 22 -5.21 -6.60 9.27
C LEU A 22 -6.55 -7.33 9.10
N LYS A 23 -7.68 -6.62 9.03
CA LYS A 23 -9.02 -7.19 8.79
C LYS A 23 -9.44 -7.14 7.33
N SER A 24 -8.72 -6.41 6.49
CA SER A 24 -9.02 -6.26 5.06
C SER A 24 -8.69 -7.54 4.32
N GLY A 25 -9.69 -8.26 3.81
CA GLY A 25 -9.41 -9.25 2.75
C GLY A 25 -10.00 -10.59 2.87
N VAL A 26 -10.53 -10.90 4.03
CA VAL A 26 -10.94 -12.27 4.28
C VAL A 26 -12.37 -12.42 3.75
N PRO A 27 -12.64 -13.35 2.81
CA PRO A 27 -14.01 -13.67 2.42
C PRO A 27 -14.87 -14.02 3.64
N GLY A 28 -16.01 -13.34 3.78
CA GLY A 28 -16.88 -13.42 4.96
C GLY A 28 -16.43 -12.55 6.16
N GLY A 29 -15.39 -11.71 5.97
CA GLY A 29 -14.87 -10.76 6.95
C GLY A 29 -15.26 -9.31 6.65
N PHE A 30 -14.54 -8.38 7.30
CA PHE A 30 -14.76 -6.95 7.15
C PHE A 30 -14.20 -6.42 5.82
N TRP A 31 -15.07 -5.76 5.05
CA TRP A 31 -14.64 -5.02 3.86
C TRP A 31 -14.49 -3.53 4.20
N PRO A 32 -13.26 -2.99 4.24
CA PRO A 32 -13.04 -1.61 4.63
C PRO A 32 -13.62 -0.67 3.58
N ASN A 33 -14.45 0.29 4.02
CA ASN A 33 -14.95 1.39 3.18
C ASN A 33 -13.96 2.57 3.08
N GLN A 34 -12.78 2.42 3.66
CA GLN A 34 -11.74 3.43 3.77
C GLN A 34 -10.39 2.84 3.39
N CYS A 35 -9.53 3.66 2.82
CA CYS A 35 -8.14 3.31 2.57
C CYS A 35 -7.30 3.63 3.82
N PHE A 36 -6.49 2.66 4.23
CA PHE A 36 -5.52 2.76 5.31
C PHE A 36 -4.15 2.51 4.73
N LEU A 37 -3.23 3.43 4.98
CA LEU A 37 -1.88 3.41 4.42
C LEU A 37 -0.87 3.62 5.54
N LEU A 38 -0.09 2.59 5.83
CA LEU A 38 1.13 2.70 6.63
C LEU A 38 2.27 3.20 5.73
N VAL A 39 2.86 4.33 6.10
CA VAL A 39 4.04 4.89 5.47
C VAL A 39 5.23 4.64 6.38
N VAL A 40 6.30 4.06 5.85
CA VAL A 40 7.59 3.91 6.52
C VAL A 40 8.65 4.52 5.61
N ALA A 41 9.28 5.60 6.05
CA ALA A 41 10.34 6.28 5.31
C ALA A 41 11.67 6.09 6.03
N ARG A 42 12.72 5.75 5.28
CA ARG A 42 14.07 5.51 5.80
C ARG A 42 15.12 6.39 5.15
N GLY A 43 16.09 6.81 5.95
CA GLY A 43 17.24 7.57 5.49
C GLY A 43 18.31 6.70 4.83
N LYS A 44 19.35 7.33 4.30
CA LYS A 44 20.53 6.63 3.73
C LYS A 44 21.26 5.72 4.72
N ASP A 45 21.13 5.97 6.02
CA ASP A 45 21.69 5.14 7.09
C ASP A 45 20.76 4.00 7.53
N GLY A 46 19.63 3.81 6.83
CA GLY A 46 18.62 2.79 7.12
C GLY A 46 17.69 3.12 8.29
N LYS A 47 17.93 4.22 9.01
CA LYS A 47 17.09 4.62 10.15
C LYS A 47 15.73 5.11 9.68
N ILE A 48 14.71 4.81 10.48
CA ILE A 48 13.35 5.27 10.24
C ILE A 48 13.31 6.79 10.49
N LEU A 49 13.00 7.53 9.43
CA LEU A 49 12.76 8.97 9.49
C LEU A 49 11.31 9.27 9.88
N THR A 50 10.37 8.49 9.34
CA THR A 50 8.97 8.54 9.73
C THR A 50 8.33 7.17 9.61
N LYS A 51 7.35 6.93 10.46
CA LYS A 51 6.47 5.77 10.43
C LYS A 51 5.10 6.23 10.90
N LYS A 52 4.10 6.24 10.02
CA LYS A 52 2.77 6.81 10.31
C LYS A 52 1.67 6.16 9.49
N VAL A 53 0.46 6.10 10.05
CA VAL A 53 -0.73 5.59 9.36
C VAL A 53 -1.59 6.75 8.88
N TYR A 54 -2.00 6.70 7.62
CA TYR A 54 -2.94 7.63 7.00
C TYR A 54 -4.22 6.90 6.69
N LYS A 55 -5.34 7.59 6.93
CA LYS A 55 -6.69 7.09 6.70
C LYS A 55 -7.47 8.07 5.84
N SER A 56 -8.21 7.55 4.87
CA SER A 56 -9.05 8.35 4.00
C SER A 56 -10.25 7.60 3.47
N SER A 57 -11.31 8.32 3.08
CA SER A 57 -12.47 7.76 2.38
C SER A 57 -12.13 7.27 0.97
N THR A 58 -11.07 7.78 0.34
CA THR A 58 -10.63 7.35 -0.98
C THR A 58 -9.19 6.89 -0.97
N THR A 59 -8.88 5.93 -1.83
CA THR A 59 -7.52 5.40 -2.03
C THR A 59 -6.55 6.51 -2.41
N ALA A 60 -6.85 7.29 -3.47
CA ALA A 60 -5.99 8.37 -3.94
C ALA A 60 -5.60 9.35 -2.82
N LEU A 61 -6.56 9.75 -1.97
CA LEU A 61 -6.31 10.73 -0.92
C LEU A 61 -5.47 10.15 0.23
N ALA A 62 -5.57 8.85 0.53
CA ALA A 62 -4.69 8.23 1.52
C ALA A 62 -3.23 8.25 1.03
N TYR A 63 -2.98 7.85 -0.22
CA TYR A 63 -1.64 7.89 -0.83
C TYR A 63 -1.09 9.31 -0.95
N LYS A 64 -1.92 10.27 -1.37
CA LYS A 64 -1.56 11.69 -1.43
C LYS A 64 -1.10 12.23 -0.08
N LYS A 65 -1.90 12.04 0.97
CA LYS A 65 -1.52 12.46 2.33
C LYS A 65 -0.21 11.82 2.80
N GLY A 66 0.00 10.55 2.46
CA GLY A 66 1.20 9.80 2.82
C GLY A 66 2.49 10.39 2.25
N ILE A 67 2.46 10.95 1.05
CA ILE A 67 3.63 11.57 0.42
C ILE A 67 3.77 13.07 0.70
N GLU A 68 2.67 13.82 0.84
CA GLU A 68 2.69 15.25 1.13
C GLU A 68 3.28 15.56 2.52
N ASP A 69 3.04 14.67 3.49
CA ASP A 69 3.63 14.79 4.83
C ASP A 69 5.17 14.61 4.78
N LEU A 70 5.70 13.82 3.83
CA LEU A 70 7.15 13.65 3.65
C LEU A 70 7.82 14.95 3.14
N ASP A 71 7.13 15.66 2.26
CA ASP A 71 7.59 16.94 1.71
C ASP A 71 7.51 18.05 2.76
N THR A 72 6.40 18.11 3.50
CA THR A 72 6.16 19.13 4.53
C THR A 72 7.17 19.04 5.68
N ASN A 73 7.54 17.82 6.08
CA ASN A 73 8.51 17.59 7.15
C ASN A 73 9.97 17.69 6.69
N MET A 74 10.23 18.06 5.42
CA MET A 74 11.56 18.22 4.83
C MET A 74 12.52 17.09 5.20
N LEU A 75 12.12 15.84 4.93
CA LEU A 75 12.92 14.66 5.29
C LEU A 75 14.18 14.57 4.41
N PHE A 76 15.19 15.38 4.77
CA PHE A 76 16.51 15.38 4.13
C PHE A 76 17.13 13.99 4.26
N GLY A 77 17.62 13.47 3.14
CA GLY A 77 18.27 12.17 3.11
C GLY A 77 17.34 10.97 3.03
N LEU A 78 16.05 11.15 2.72
CA LEU A 78 15.14 10.07 2.33
C LEU A 78 15.79 9.20 1.24
N LYS A 79 15.84 7.89 1.49
CA LYS A 79 16.40 6.91 0.55
C LYS A 79 15.39 5.83 0.19
N GLU A 80 14.56 5.42 1.14
CA GLU A 80 13.57 4.37 0.92
C GLU A 80 12.21 4.79 1.46
N LEU A 81 11.17 4.51 0.69
CA LEU A 81 9.77 4.70 1.07
C LEU A 81 9.03 3.39 0.88
N GLN A 82 8.48 2.85 1.97
CA GLN A 82 7.60 1.69 1.96
C GLN A 82 6.18 2.15 2.29
N LEU A 83 5.26 1.74 1.42
CA LEU A 83 3.84 2.03 1.51
C LEU A 83 3.11 0.69 1.67
N MET A 84 2.46 0.46 2.81
CA MET A 84 1.69 -0.77 3.07
C MET A 84 0.22 -0.40 3.26
N SER A 85 -0.66 -0.98 2.46
CA SER A 85 -2.06 -0.55 2.39
C SER A 85 -3.03 -1.73 2.36
N ASN A 86 -4.28 -1.49 2.75
CA ASN A 86 -5.35 -2.43 2.47
C ASN A 86 -5.74 -2.50 0.98
N PHE A 87 -5.48 -1.45 0.21
CA PHE A 87 -5.75 -1.40 -1.23
C PHE A 87 -4.52 -0.96 -2.03
N SER A 88 -4.33 -1.53 -3.22
CA SER A 88 -3.39 -1.02 -4.21
C SER A 88 -3.75 0.44 -4.55
N PRO A 89 -2.81 1.25 -5.06
CA PRO A 89 -3.14 2.54 -5.61
C PRO A 89 -4.24 2.40 -6.69
N CYS A 90 -5.18 3.34 -6.72
CA CYS A 90 -6.08 3.50 -7.86
C CYS A 90 -5.36 4.25 -9.00
N GLY A 91 -6.01 4.45 -10.16
CA GLY A 91 -5.45 5.19 -11.30
C GLY A 91 -4.96 6.58 -10.89
N ASP A 92 -5.80 7.37 -10.22
CA ASP A 92 -5.43 8.69 -9.70
C ASP A 92 -4.32 8.64 -8.64
N GLY A 93 -4.40 7.67 -7.71
CA GLY A 93 -3.36 7.46 -6.71
C GLY A 93 -2.00 7.14 -7.33
N SER A 94 -2.00 6.32 -8.39
CA SER A 94 -0.81 5.97 -9.16
C SER A 94 -0.23 7.19 -9.86
N LYS A 95 -1.07 8.01 -10.50
CA LYS A 95 -0.66 9.27 -11.14
C LYS A 95 0.02 10.21 -10.15
N ILE A 96 -0.60 10.43 -8.98
CA ILE A 96 -0.05 11.27 -7.92
C ILE A 96 1.33 10.78 -7.46
N LEU A 97 1.49 9.46 -7.28
CA LEU A 97 2.76 8.86 -6.88
C LEU A 97 3.83 9.00 -7.97
N CYS A 98 3.50 8.78 -9.25
CA CYS A 98 4.41 9.00 -10.37
C CYS A 98 4.88 10.46 -10.45
N GLU A 99 3.97 11.42 -10.30
CA GLU A 99 4.31 12.86 -10.31
C GLU A 99 5.22 13.26 -9.15
N TRP A 100 5.06 12.61 -7.99
CA TRP A 100 5.94 12.81 -6.84
C TRP A 100 7.31 12.16 -7.05
N LEU A 101 7.34 10.92 -7.55
CA LEU A 101 8.57 10.18 -7.87
C LEU A 101 9.48 10.93 -8.84
N ALA A 102 8.89 11.56 -9.86
CA ALA A 102 9.63 12.38 -10.83
C ALA A 102 10.41 13.55 -10.19
N LYS A 103 10.04 13.96 -8.97
CA LYS A 103 10.71 15.03 -8.19
C LYS A 103 11.65 14.48 -7.12
N LYS A 104 11.74 13.16 -6.95
CA LYS A 104 12.44 12.47 -5.86
C LYS A 104 13.47 11.50 -6.40
N GLU A 105 14.44 12.04 -7.13
CA GLU A 105 15.54 11.24 -7.70
C GLU A 105 16.26 10.42 -6.62
N GLY A 106 16.48 9.13 -6.93
CA GLY A 106 17.24 8.22 -6.08
C GLY A 106 16.50 7.67 -4.86
N VAL A 107 15.21 7.97 -4.68
CA VAL A 107 14.37 7.34 -3.65
C VAL A 107 13.81 6.01 -4.18
N ASN A 108 14.07 4.93 -3.44
CA ASN A 108 13.49 3.62 -3.75
C ASN A 108 12.09 3.54 -3.14
N VAL A 109 11.07 3.27 -3.95
CA VAL A 109 9.69 3.15 -3.48
C VAL A 109 9.22 1.70 -3.60
N SER A 110 8.63 1.19 -2.53
CA SER A 110 7.95 -0.10 -2.52
C SER A 110 6.52 0.07 -2.04
N ILE A 111 5.59 -0.57 -2.73
CA ILE A 111 4.16 -0.58 -2.42
C ILE A 111 3.73 -2.02 -2.19
N ARG A 112 3.19 -2.27 -1.00
CA ARG A 112 2.59 -3.53 -0.59
C ARG A 112 1.10 -3.30 -0.35
N PHE A 113 0.25 -4.17 -0.90
CA PHE A 113 -1.19 -4.03 -0.73
C PHE A 113 -1.87 -5.36 -0.40
N ALA A 114 -2.95 -5.28 0.38
CA ALA A 114 -3.78 -6.45 0.66
C ALA A 114 -4.67 -6.82 -0.52
N HIS A 115 -5.24 -5.83 -1.24
CA HIS A 115 -6.18 -6.06 -2.36
C HIS A 115 -5.93 -5.16 -3.55
N LEU A 116 -6.16 -5.69 -4.75
CA LEU A 116 -6.24 -4.89 -5.95
C LEU A 116 -7.48 -3.98 -5.92
N HIS A 117 -7.27 -2.67 -6.00
CA HIS A 117 -8.36 -1.70 -5.92
C HIS A 117 -9.17 -1.68 -7.22
N ASN A 118 -10.45 -2.06 -7.13
CA ASN A 118 -11.42 -1.97 -8.22
C ASN A 118 -10.92 -2.54 -9.56
N ILE A 119 -10.20 -3.67 -9.53
CA ILE A 119 -9.81 -4.42 -10.73
C ILE A 119 -10.93 -5.36 -11.19
N HIS A 120 -11.59 -6.05 -10.24
CA HIS A 120 -12.65 -7.01 -10.52
C HIS A 120 -14.05 -6.39 -10.61
N VAL A 121 -14.15 -5.07 -10.84
CA VAL A 121 -15.45 -4.39 -10.93
C VAL A 121 -16.02 -4.48 -12.34
N GLN A 122 -17.35 -4.36 -12.45
CA GLN A 122 -18.05 -4.38 -13.73
C GLN A 122 -17.75 -3.14 -14.60
N ALA A 123 -17.43 -2.01 -13.97
CA ALA A 123 -17.12 -0.77 -14.67
C ALA A 123 -15.75 -0.87 -15.38
N HIS A 124 -15.76 -1.18 -16.69
CA HIS A 124 -14.54 -1.52 -17.44
C HIS A 124 -13.47 -0.45 -17.38
N GLN A 125 -13.89 0.78 -17.63
CA GLN A 125 -12.99 1.92 -17.65
C GLN A 125 -12.28 2.12 -16.30
N VAL A 126 -12.96 1.89 -15.17
CA VAL A 126 -12.36 2.02 -13.84
C VAL A 126 -11.28 0.95 -13.62
N ALA A 127 -11.56 -0.29 -13.99
CA ALA A 127 -10.59 -1.38 -13.88
C ALA A 127 -9.36 -1.14 -14.76
N GLU A 128 -9.58 -0.64 -15.98
CA GLU A 128 -8.52 -0.30 -16.93
C GLU A 128 -7.65 0.86 -16.42
N GLU A 129 -8.25 1.97 -15.98
CA GLU A 129 -7.53 3.12 -15.41
C GLU A 129 -6.67 2.73 -14.21
N ASN A 130 -7.20 1.86 -13.34
CA ASN A 130 -6.44 1.32 -12.21
C ASN A 130 -5.27 0.46 -12.69
N ALA A 131 -5.50 -0.49 -13.59
CA ALA A 131 -4.46 -1.38 -14.09
C ALA A 131 -3.36 -0.64 -14.87
N VAL A 132 -3.71 0.35 -15.70
CA VAL A 132 -2.77 1.26 -16.35
C VAL A 132 -1.95 2.04 -15.32
N GLY A 133 -2.59 2.50 -14.24
CA GLY A 133 -1.90 3.16 -13.13
C GLY A 133 -0.84 2.25 -12.49
N LEU A 134 -1.19 1.00 -12.20
CA LEU A 134 -0.26 0.02 -11.62
C LEU A 134 0.95 -0.24 -12.52
N ARG A 135 0.74 -0.36 -13.84
CA ARG A 135 1.84 -0.49 -14.82
C ARG A 135 2.78 0.71 -14.79
N LYS A 136 2.22 1.92 -14.84
CA LYS A 136 3.02 3.16 -14.80
C LYS A 136 3.88 3.27 -13.55
N LEU A 137 3.40 2.77 -12.41
CA LEU A 137 4.21 2.73 -11.18
C LEU A 137 5.43 1.81 -11.36
N VAL A 138 5.23 0.61 -11.89
CA VAL A 138 6.32 -0.33 -12.16
C VAL A 138 7.30 0.23 -13.19
N ASP A 139 6.81 0.85 -14.26
CA ASP A 139 7.63 1.54 -15.27
C ASP A 139 8.44 2.70 -14.66
N SER A 140 7.91 3.33 -13.61
CA SER A 140 8.59 4.38 -12.84
C SER A 140 9.59 3.83 -11.80
N GLY A 141 9.84 2.52 -11.78
CA GLY A 141 10.78 1.86 -10.87
C GLY A 141 10.22 1.51 -9.48
N VAL A 142 8.90 1.55 -9.30
CA VAL A 142 8.26 1.15 -8.04
C VAL A 142 8.23 -0.37 -7.90
N LEU A 143 8.68 -0.89 -6.75
CA LEU A 143 8.43 -2.28 -6.39
C LEU A 143 6.99 -2.45 -5.90
N LEU A 144 6.11 -2.91 -6.79
CA LEU A 144 4.69 -3.10 -6.51
C LEU A 144 4.38 -4.59 -6.32
N GLN A 145 3.88 -4.98 -5.14
CA GLN A 145 3.60 -6.38 -4.81
C GLN A 145 2.38 -6.50 -3.87
N ALA A 146 1.68 -7.64 -3.92
CA ALA A 146 0.75 -8.01 -2.85
C ALA A 146 1.50 -8.21 -1.52
N LEU A 147 0.79 -8.12 -0.39
CA LEU A 147 1.34 -8.45 0.92
C LEU A 147 1.73 -9.94 0.98
N SER A 148 2.92 -10.22 1.48
CA SER A 148 3.41 -11.58 1.76
C SER A 148 3.17 -11.99 3.21
N ASP A 149 3.33 -13.28 3.52
CA ASP A 149 3.33 -13.79 4.90
C ASP A 149 4.25 -12.98 5.82
N TYR A 150 5.42 -12.57 5.32
CA TYR A 150 6.37 -11.76 6.08
C TYR A 150 5.87 -10.33 6.32
N ASP A 151 5.23 -9.72 5.33
CA ASP A 151 4.65 -8.38 5.47
C ASP A 151 3.49 -8.39 6.49
N TRP A 152 2.66 -9.43 6.47
CA TRP A 152 1.59 -9.62 7.45
C TRP A 152 2.14 -9.80 8.86
N LEU A 153 3.20 -10.59 9.02
CA LEU A 153 3.88 -10.75 10.31
C LEU A 153 4.42 -9.40 10.81
N GLN A 154 5.03 -8.59 9.94
CA GLN A 154 5.47 -7.25 10.31
C GLN A 154 4.32 -6.39 10.80
N LEU A 155 3.17 -6.38 10.11
CA LEU A 155 1.99 -5.63 10.53
C LEU A 155 1.47 -6.09 11.91
N LEU A 156 1.44 -7.41 12.17
CA LEU A 156 1.06 -7.98 13.48
C LEU A 156 2.04 -7.62 14.60
N MET A 157 3.34 -7.54 14.30
CA MET A 157 4.34 -7.12 15.28
C MET A 157 4.19 -5.64 15.68
N ILE A 158 3.63 -4.82 14.79
CA ILE A 158 3.34 -3.40 15.03
C ILE A 158 2.05 -3.28 15.84
N ASP A 159 0.99 -3.98 15.44
CA ASP A 159 -0.31 -4.01 16.12
C ASP A 159 -0.49 -5.31 16.91
N ARG A 160 0.18 -5.36 18.08
CA ARG A 160 0.25 -6.54 18.96
C ARG A 160 -1.09 -6.97 19.56
N GLY A 161 -2.15 -6.19 19.37
CA GLY A 161 -3.50 -6.48 19.88
C GLY A 161 -4.30 -7.44 19.00
N PHE A 162 -3.83 -7.74 17.79
CA PHE A 162 -4.60 -8.54 16.84
C PHE A 162 -4.38 -10.05 16.99
N ALA A 163 -5.37 -10.74 17.56
CA ALA A 163 -5.44 -12.20 17.54
C ALA A 163 -6.12 -12.69 16.24
N ALA A 164 -5.32 -13.05 15.24
CA ALA A 164 -5.82 -13.65 14.01
C ALA A 164 -6.34 -15.08 14.27
N LYS A 165 -7.55 -15.40 13.78
CA LYS A 165 -8.05 -16.79 13.77
C LYS A 165 -7.38 -17.57 12.64
N ASP A 166 -7.04 -18.84 12.85
CA ASP A 166 -6.38 -19.68 11.83
C ASP A 166 -7.13 -19.73 10.50
N GLU A 167 -8.47 -19.80 10.55
CA GLU A 167 -9.33 -19.77 9.36
C GLU A 167 -9.15 -18.48 8.53
N TRP A 168 -8.93 -17.34 9.20
CA TRP A 168 -8.69 -16.07 8.53
C TRP A 168 -7.31 -16.02 7.88
N ILE A 169 -6.31 -16.63 8.51
CA ILE A 169 -4.96 -16.75 7.94
C ILE A 169 -5.01 -17.61 6.67
N ALA A 170 -5.68 -18.76 6.71
CA ALA A 170 -5.81 -19.64 5.55
C ALA A 170 -6.54 -18.96 4.37
N LYS A 171 -7.67 -18.30 4.64
CA LYS A 171 -8.42 -17.54 3.63
C LYS A 171 -7.63 -16.38 3.06
N ARG A 172 -6.86 -15.68 3.90
CA ARG A 172 -5.99 -14.58 3.46
C ARG A 172 -4.92 -15.05 2.50
N LYS A 173 -4.25 -16.17 2.78
CA LYS A 173 -3.25 -16.74 1.88
C LYS A 173 -3.80 -17.00 0.47
N GLN A 174 -5.04 -17.49 0.38
CA GLN A 174 -5.69 -17.69 -0.92
C GLN A 174 -5.92 -16.37 -1.67
N VAL A 175 -6.23 -15.29 -0.94
CA VAL A 175 -6.43 -13.97 -1.52
C VAL A 175 -5.11 -13.32 -1.90
N ASP A 176 -4.05 -13.46 -1.10
CA ASP A 176 -2.72 -12.95 -1.42
C ASP A 176 -2.15 -13.60 -2.68
N GLU A 177 -2.27 -14.93 -2.82
CA GLU A 177 -1.85 -15.66 -4.03
C GLU A 177 -2.65 -15.24 -5.26
N ARG A 178 -3.97 -15.00 -5.09
CA ARG A 178 -4.81 -14.49 -6.17
C ARG A 178 -4.36 -13.09 -6.60
N ASN A 179 -4.26 -12.15 -5.65
CA ASN A 179 -3.84 -10.78 -5.93
C ASN A 179 -2.45 -10.73 -6.58
N LYS A 180 -1.53 -11.61 -6.16
CA LYS A 180 -0.22 -11.75 -6.76
C LYS A 180 -0.33 -12.20 -8.22
N LYS A 181 -1.08 -13.26 -8.50
CA LYS A 181 -1.29 -13.76 -9.86
C LYS A 181 -1.96 -12.72 -10.76
N ASP A 182 -3.00 -12.05 -10.25
CA ASP A 182 -3.73 -11.05 -11.01
C ASP A 182 -2.85 -9.82 -11.30
N LEU A 183 -2.03 -9.40 -10.33
CA LEU A 183 -1.02 -8.36 -10.56
C LEU A 183 -0.01 -8.79 -11.63
N GLU A 184 0.53 -10.01 -11.56
CA GLU A 184 1.47 -10.53 -12.56
C GLU A 184 0.86 -10.51 -13.97
N GLU A 185 -0.39 -10.95 -14.11
CA GLU A 185 -1.10 -10.93 -15.39
C GLU A 185 -1.33 -9.49 -15.89
N ILE A 186 -1.76 -8.57 -15.02
CA ILE A 186 -1.89 -7.14 -15.35
C ILE A 186 -0.55 -6.58 -15.83
N LEU A 187 0.57 -6.93 -15.20
CA LEU A 187 1.87 -6.36 -15.54
C LEU A 187 2.48 -6.97 -16.81
N GLN A 188 2.18 -8.22 -17.12
CA GLN A 188 2.81 -8.96 -18.23
C GLN A 188 1.97 -9.00 -19.53
N THR A 189 0.65 -8.80 -19.45
CA THR A 189 -0.22 -8.95 -20.63
C THR A 189 0.05 -7.90 -21.71
N THR A 190 -0.06 -8.29 -22.98
CA THR A 190 -0.01 -7.36 -24.11
C THR A 190 -1.38 -6.75 -24.42
N CYS A 191 -2.48 -7.40 -24.02
CA CYS A 191 -3.86 -6.95 -24.21
C CYS A 191 -4.56 -6.82 -22.85
N LEU A 192 -4.59 -5.59 -22.31
CA LEU A 192 -5.17 -5.33 -21.00
C LEU A 192 -6.69 -5.57 -20.98
N ASP A 193 -7.37 -5.24 -22.07
CA ASP A 193 -8.82 -5.40 -22.20
C ASP A 193 -9.27 -6.85 -22.03
N ASP A 194 -8.58 -7.80 -22.69
CA ASP A 194 -8.95 -9.21 -22.62
C ASP A 194 -8.60 -9.81 -21.26
N THR A 195 -7.45 -9.44 -20.69
CA THR A 195 -7.09 -9.80 -19.31
C THR A 195 -8.14 -9.35 -18.31
N LEU A 196 -8.58 -8.09 -18.37
CA LEU A 196 -9.58 -7.57 -17.44
C LEU A 196 -10.96 -8.22 -17.63
N LYS A 197 -11.34 -8.58 -18.86
CA LYS A 197 -12.58 -9.35 -19.11
C LYS A 197 -12.51 -10.73 -18.46
N ASN A 198 -11.39 -11.43 -18.56
CA ASN A 198 -11.21 -12.75 -17.95
C ASN A 198 -11.23 -12.69 -16.41
N MET A 199 -10.68 -11.63 -15.83
CA MET A 199 -10.66 -11.40 -14.39
C MET A 199 -12.03 -11.05 -13.78
N ARG A 200 -13.02 -10.66 -14.60
CA ARG A 200 -14.39 -10.34 -14.17
C ARG A 200 -15.31 -11.55 -14.07
N LEU A 201 -14.94 -12.68 -14.65
CA LEU A 201 -15.79 -13.86 -14.73
C LEU A 201 -15.79 -14.71 -13.45
N TYR A 202 -15.30 -14.15 -12.34
CA TYR A 202 -15.22 -14.79 -11.02
C TYR A 202 -15.99 -14.03 -9.95
#